data_AF-A0AAV5YMX0-F1
#
_entry.id   AF-A0AAV5YMX0-F1
#
_cell.length_a   1.000
_cell.length_b   1.000
_cell.length_c   1.000
_cell.angle_alpha   90.00
_cell.angle_beta   90.00
_cell.angle_gamma   90.00
#
_symmetry.space_group_name_H-M   'P 1'
#
loop_
_entity.id
_entity.type
_entity.pdbx_description
1 polymer ?
#
loop_
_entity_poly.entity_id
_entity_poly.type
_entity_poly.pdbx_seq_one_letter_code
_entity_poly.pdbx_strand_id
1 'polypeptide(L)' 'MPAKIFYDQDADLGLLRGKTVAIIGYGSQGHAHALNLKDSGQNVVVGLYKGSKSWTRAEKDGLRVTTVNDAA' A
#
# COMPACT_ATOMS: atom_id res chain seq x y z
N MET A 1 -2.25 32.91 10.81
CA MET A 1 -0.99 32.14 10.98
C MET A 1 -0.79 31.31 9.72
N PRO A 2 0.40 31.27 9.12
CA PRO A 2 0.66 30.40 7.96
C PRO A 2 0.49 28.93 8.35
N ALA A 3 0.07 28.10 7.38
CA ALA A 3 -0.05 26.66 7.59
C ALA A 3 1.34 26.04 7.81
N LYS A 4 1.43 25.07 8.72
CA LYS A 4 2.65 24.27 8.90
C LYS A 4 2.77 23.30 7.73
N ILE A 5 3.91 23.34 7.03
CA ILE A 5 4.25 22.42 5.93
C ILE A 5 5.23 21.38 6.48
N PHE A 6 5.00 20.12 6.13
CA PHE A 6 5.84 18.99 6.53
C PHE A 6 6.64 18.49 5.34
N TYR A 7 7.87 18.06 5.60
CA TYR A 7 8.79 17.49 4.62
C TYR A 7 9.29 16.11 5.09
N ASP A 8 10.09 15.44 4.27
CA ASP A 8 10.62 14.11 4.59
C ASP A 8 11.40 14.06 5.92
N GLN A 9 12.12 15.13 6.26
CA GLN A 9 12.83 15.25 7.55
C GLN A 9 11.90 15.27 8.78
N ASP A 10 10.61 15.59 8.58
CA ASP A 10 9.59 15.62 9.62
C ASP A 10 8.84 14.28 9.74
N ALA A 11 9.17 13.29 8.90
CA ALA A 11 8.50 11.98 8.83
C ALA A 11 9.50 10.82 9.04
N ASP A 12 9.15 9.85 9.88
CA ASP A 12 9.98 8.67 10.14
C ASP A 12 9.30 7.38 9.64
N LEU A 13 9.80 6.85 8.52
CA LEU A 13 9.37 5.55 7.99
C LEU A 13 9.74 4.38 8.91
N GLY A 14 10.69 4.57 9.83
CA GLY A 14 11.03 3.59 10.87
C GLY A 14 9.85 3.20 11.75
N LEU A 15 8.85 4.06 11.90
CA LEU A 15 7.62 3.78 12.65
C LEU A 15 6.77 2.65 12.02
N LEU A 16 6.97 2.39 10.72
CA LEU A 16 6.31 1.31 9.99
C LEU A 16 7.13 0.01 9.94
N ARG A 17 8.37 0.01 10.46
CA ARG A 17 9.25 -1.15 10.42
C ARG A 17 8.61 -2.36 11.10
N GLY A 18 8.63 -3.51 10.41
CA GLY A 18 8.06 -4.77 10.90
C GLY A 18 6.53 -4.83 10.85
N LYS A 19 5.84 -3.76 10.41
CA LYS A 19 4.39 -3.79 10.17
C LYS A 19 4.12 -4.26 8.74
N THR A 20 2.96 -4.88 8.56
CA THR A 20 2.41 -5.17 7.23
C THR A 20 1.35 -4.11 6.93
N VAL A 21 1.42 -3.48 5.76
CA VAL A 21 0.45 -2.48 5.30
C VAL A 21 -0.52 -3.13 4.32
N ALA A 22 -1.78 -3.22 4.72
CA ALA A 22 -2.85 -3.72 3.86
C ALA A 22 -3.49 -2.58 3.07
N ILE A 23 -3.42 -2.64 1.74
CA ILE A 23 -4.08 -1.72 0.82
C ILE A 23 -5.37 -2.40 0.32
N ILE A 24 -6.52 -1.91 0.77
CA ILE A 24 -7.82 -2.46 0.40
C ILE A 24 -8.32 -1.78 -0.88
N GLY A 25 -8.34 -2.54 -1.98
CA GLY A 25 -8.67 -2.02 -3.30
C GLY A 25 -7.44 -1.60 -4.11
N TYR A 26 -7.51 -1.82 -5.42
CA TYR A 26 -6.42 -1.55 -6.37
C TYR A 26 -6.90 -0.73 -7.57
N GLY A 27 -7.58 0.38 -7.27
CA GLY A 27 -7.90 1.43 -8.22
C GLY A 27 -6.74 2.41 -8.41
N SER A 28 -6.99 3.64 -8.84
CA SER A 28 -5.93 4.64 -9.08
C SER A 28 -5.07 4.91 -7.83
N GLN A 29 -5.70 5.22 -6.69
CA GLN A 29 -5.00 5.50 -5.44
C GLN A 29 -4.38 4.26 -4.81
N GLY A 30 -5.10 3.12 -4.84
CA GLY A 30 -4.57 1.86 -4.31
C GLY A 30 -3.31 1.39 -5.05
N HIS A 31 -3.30 1.54 -6.37
CA HIS A 31 -2.13 1.27 -7.21
C HIS A 31 -0.95 2.16 -6.85
N ALA A 32 -1.15 3.49 -6.83
CA ALA A 32 -0.09 4.44 -6.51
C ALA A 32 0.48 4.22 -5.10
N HIS A 33 -0.39 4.06 -4.09
CA HIS A 33 0.07 3.87 -2.71
C HIS A 33 0.79 2.54 -2.53
N ALA A 34 0.28 1.44 -3.10
CA ALA A 34 0.90 0.13 -2.92
C ALA A 34 2.31 0.06 -3.51
N LEU A 35 2.50 0.61 -4.72
CA LEU A 35 3.82 0.62 -5.36
C LEU A 35 4.78 1.60 -4.68
N ASN A 36 4.34 2.83 -4.37
CA ASN A 36 5.22 3.79 -3.71
C ASN A 36 5.68 3.30 -2.33
N LEU A 37 4.81 2.64 -1.55
CA LEU A 37 5.17 2.07 -0.26
C LEU A 37 6.11 0.87 -0.41
N LYS A 38 5.88 -0.01 -1.39
CA LYS A 38 6.76 -1.13 -1.70
C LYS A 38 8.16 -0.64 -2.10
N ASP A 39 8.23 0.36 -2.98
CA ASP A 39 9.49 0.98 -3.42
C ASP A 39 10.19 1.72 -2.28
N SER A 40 9.42 2.23 -1.30
CA SER A 40 9.92 2.78 -0.04
C SER A 40 10.33 1.71 0.99
N GLY A 41 10.42 0.43 0.58
CA GLY A 41 10.88 -0.69 1.40
C GLY A 41 9.87 -1.21 2.43
N GLN A 42 8.59 -0.83 2.32
CA GLN A 42 7.55 -1.28 3.24
C GLN A 42 6.97 -2.64 2.82
N ASN A 43 6.53 -3.43 3.80
CA ASN A 43 5.86 -4.70 3.54
C ASN A 43 4.38 -4.46 3.20
N VAL A 44 4.03 -4.57 1.92
CA VAL A 44 2.69 -4.25 1.41
C VAL A 44 1.95 -5.51 0.96
N VAL A 45 0.68 -5.60 1.33
CA VAL A 45 -0.28 -6.60 0.80
C VAL A 45 -1.51 -5.88 0.25
N VAL A 46 -2.04 -6.35 -0.88
CA VAL A 46 -3.27 -5.81 -1.48
C VAL A 46 -4.44 -6.74 -1.17
N GLY A 47 -5.47 -6.20 -0.51
CA GLY A 47 -6.72 -6.91 -0.21
C GLY A 47 -7.78 -6.63 -1.28
N LEU A 48 -8.26 -7.67 -1.95
CA LEU A 48 -9.32 -7.58 -2.97
C LEU A 48 -10.41 -8.63 -2.76
N TYR A 49 -11.60 -8.40 -3.30
CA TYR A 49 -12.62 -9.46 -3.33
C TYR A 49 -12.25 -10.54 -4.36
N LYS A 50 -12.71 -11.78 -4.15
CA LYS A 50 -12.47 -12.90 -5.08
C LYS A 50 -13.04 -12.58 -6.47
N GLY A 51 -12.21 -12.75 -7.50
CA GLY A 51 -12.59 -12.44 -8.89
C GLY A 51 -12.48 -10.96 -9.26
N SER A 52 -11.84 -10.13 -8.42
CA SER A 52 -11.58 -8.73 -8.78
C SER A 52 -10.81 -8.61 -10.09
N LYS A 53 -11.27 -7.71 -10.98
CA LYS A 53 -10.62 -7.39 -12.25
C LYS A 53 -9.17 -6.89 -12.09
N SER A 54 -8.85 -6.31 -10.93
CA SER A 54 -7.52 -5.77 -10.65
C SER A 54 -6.55 -6.79 -10.02
N TRP A 55 -7.00 -8.01 -9.74
CA TRP A 55 -6.20 -9.03 -9.06
C TRP A 55 -4.93 -9.37 -9.84
N THR A 56 -5.09 -9.84 -11.08
CA THR A 56 -3.97 -10.20 -11.95
C THR A 56 -3.07 -9.02 -12.25
N ARG A 57 -3.61 -7.78 -12.26
CA ARG A 57 -2.81 -6.58 -12.45
C ARG A 57 -1.88 -6.35 -11.25
N ALA A 58 -2.42 -6.37 -10.02
CA ALA A 58 -1.61 -6.19 -8.82
C ALA A 58 -0.53 -7.28 -8.67
N GLU A 59 -0.83 -8.52 -9.02
CA GLU A 59 0.18 -9.60 -9.03
C GLU A 59 1.28 -9.34 -10.07
N LYS A 60 0.93 -8.88 -11.28
CA LYS A 60 1.90 -8.52 -12.33
C LYS A 60 2.78 -7.32 -11.95
N ASP A 61 2.26 -6.40 -11.15
CA ASP A 61 3.04 -5.29 -10.59
C ASP A 61 3.95 -5.77 -9.42
N GLY A 62 3.97 -7.08 -9.14
CA GLY A 62 4.83 -7.71 -8.16
C GLY A 62 4.39 -7.46 -6.72
N LEU A 63 3.09 -7.32 -6.49
CA LEU A 63 2.51 -7.18 -5.15
C LEU A 63 1.91 -8.51 -4.69
N ARG A 64 1.97 -8.77 -3.38
CA ARG A 64 1.20 -9.86 -2.77
C ARG A 64 -0.27 -9.48 -2.74
N VAL A 65 -1.14 -10.32 -3.29
CA VAL A 65 -2.60 -10.11 -3.29
C VAL A 65 -3.28 -11.19 -2.46
N THR A 66 -4.27 -10.83 -1.65
CA THR A 66 -5.08 -11.76 -0.88
C THR A 66 -6.53 -11.26 -0.77
N THR A 67 -7.42 -12.04 -0.16
CA THR A 67 -8.78 -11.57 0.08
C THR A 67 -8.80 -10.46 1.13
N VAL A 68 -9.79 -9.55 1.08
CA VAL A 68 -9.92 -8.48 2.09
C VAL A 68 -9.90 -9.03 3.52
N ASN A 69 -10.55 -10.17 3.76
CA ASN A 69 -10.59 -10.81 5.08
C ASN A 69 -9.24 -11.36 5.56
N ASP A 70 -8.36 -11.76 4.64
CA ASP A 70 -7.04 -12.30 4.99
C ASP A 70 -5.97 -11.19 5.09
N ALA A 71 -6.30 -9.99 4.59
CA ALA A 71 -5.40 -8.84 4.60
C ALA A 71 -5.53 -7.98 5.87
N ALA A 72 -6.71 -7.98 6.50
CA ALA A 72 -7.09 -7.11 7.62
C ALA A 72 -7.31 -7.90 8.92
#